data_AF-A0A3D4CFL5-F1
#
_entry.id   AF-A0A3D4CFL5-F1
#
_cell.length_a   1.000
_cell.length_b   1.000
_cell.length_c   1.000
_cell.angle_alpha   90.00
_cell.angle_beta   90.00
_cell.angle_gamma   90.00
#
_symmetry.space_group_name_H-M   'P 1'
#
loop_
_entity.id
_entity.type
_entity.pdbx_description
1 polymer ?
#
loop_
_entity_poly.entity_id
_entity_poly.type
_entity_poly.pdbx_seq_one_letter_code
_entity_poly.pdbx_strand_id
1 'polypeptide(L)'
;MMKRSIFIVITTIILLISITFPTNVFAAPISTSTITSVKAENKTIKVKWKKRANITGYQIQVATDKKFKKNAKTVVVKKQKTTTATIKKLKSKKKYYVRIRTYKNSNNKKIYSPWSKVKSTKTPKESKCTKDNIQKETHCTNNNNHSISCGNMKKWFNSRDEVDDYWVQVDNDYYKQYLDGIITFEEYHKKSPGGYECWSCSYCGKWTGNFKYN
;
A
#
# COMPACT_ATOMS: atom_id res chain seq x y z
N MET A 1 -21.69 -16.38 -85.12
CA MET A 1 -20.66 -15.45 -84.57
C MET A 1 -21.06 -14.72 -83.28
N MET A 2 -22.35 -14.55 -82.94
CA MET A 2 -22.80 -13.80 -81.74
C MET A 2 -22.50 -14.41 -80.36
N LYS A 3 -22.23 -15.72 -80.24
CA LYS A 3 -22.00 -16.37 -78.93
C LYS A 3 -20.61 -16.09 -78.32
N ARG A 4 -19.61 -15.74 -79.14
CA ARG A 4 -18.25 -15.42 -78.67
C ARG A 4 -18.13 -13.99 -78.14
N SER A 5 -18.83 -13.04 -78.75
CA SER A 5 -18.80 -11.62 -78.36
C SER A 5 -19.52 -11.35 -77.03
N ILE A 6 -20.63 -12.06 -76.76
CA ILE A 6 -21.37 -11.94 -75.49
C ILE A 6 -20.55 -12.47 -74.31
N PHE A 7 -19.77 -13.54 -74.52
CA PHE A 7 -18.88 -14.10 -73.50
C PHE A 7 -17.74 -13.15 -73.10
N ILE A 8 -17.18 -12.41 -74.06
CA ILE A 8 -16.08 -11.44 -73.82
C ILE A 8 -16.59 -10.19 -73.06
N VAL A 9 -17.83 -9.76 -73.32
CA VAL A 9 -18.43 -8.62 -72.63
C VAL A 9 -18.80 -8.99 -71.19
N ILE A 10 -19.28 -10.22 -70.94
CA ILE A 10 -19.61 -10.68 -69.59
C ILE A 10 -18.37 -10.88 -68.71
N THR A 11 -17.26 -11.39 -69.27
CA THR A 11 -16.02 -11.57 -68.49
C THR A 11 -15.32 -10.27 -68.13
N THR A 12 -15.41 -9.24 -68.99
CA THR A 12 -14.84 -7.91 -68.69
C THR A 12 -15.65 -7.15 -67.65
N ILE A 13 -16.98 -7.31 -67.60
CA ILE A 13 -17.83 -6.74 -66.56
C ILE A 13 -17.55 -7.37 -65.18
N ILE A 14 -17.28 -8.68 -65.11
CA ILE A 14 -16.93 -9.35 -63.84
C ILE A 14 -15.57 -8.86 -63.31
N LEU A 15 -14.60 -8.58 -64.20
CA LEU A 15 -13.29 -8.06 -63.81
C LEU A 15 -13.37 -6.63 -63.22
N LEU A 16 -14.31 -5.81 -63.68
CA LEU A 16 -14.54 -4.44 -63.21
C LEU A 16 -15.32 -4.34 -61.90
N ILE A 17 -15.98 -5.42 -61.43
CA ILE A 17 -16.65 -5.45 -60.12
C ILE A 17 -15.69 -5.83 -58.97
N SER A 18 -14.44 -6.21 -59.31
CA SER A 18 -13.35 -6.46 -58.35
C SER A 18 -12.85 -5.20 -57.62
N ILE A 19 -13.49 -4.04 -57.82
CA ILE A 19 -13.11 -2.78 -57.18
C ILE A 19 -13.19 -2.97 -55.67
N THR A 20 -12.01 -2.82 -55.07
CA THR A 20 -11.71 -2.82 -53.64
C THR A 20 -12.88 -2.31 -52.79
N PHE A 21 -13.65 -3.22 -52.20
CA PHE A 21 -14.47 -2.88 -51.05
C PHE A 21 -13.49 -2.41 -49.95
N PRO A 22 -13.58 -1.16 -49.45
CA PRO A 22 -12.74 -0.74 -48.34
C PRO A 22 -13.09 -1.63 -47.15
N THR A 23 -12.22 -2.59 -46.87
CA THR A 23 -12.37 -3.44 -45.68
C THR A 23 -12.11 -2.54 -44.49
N ASN A 24 -13.16 -2.29 -43.71
CA ASN A 24 -13.00 -1.65 -42.40
C ASN A 24 -12.30 -2.67 -41.49
N VAL A 25 -10.97 -2.65 -41.49
CA VAL A 25 -10.17 -3.45 -40.57
C VAL A 25 -10.35 -2.84 -39.19
N PHE A 26 -11.28 -3.40 -38.40
CA PHE A 26 -11.41 -3.04 -36.99
C PHE A 26 -10.10 -3.40 -36.28
N ALA A 27 -9.42 -2.38 -35.74
CA ALA A 27 -8.21 -2.58 -34.97
C ALA A 27 -8.48 -3.59 -33.84
N ALA A 28 -7.69 -4.67 -33.80
CA ALA A 28 -7.85 -5.71 -32.80
C ALA A 28 -7.83 -5.11 -31.38
N PRO A 29 -8.75 -5.52 -30.49
CA PRO A 29 -8.83 -4.96 -29.15
C PRO A 29 -7.54 -5.21 -28.38
N ILE A 30 -7.02 -4.18 -27.71
CA ILE A 30 -5.78 -4.27 -26.96
C ILE A 30 -5.92 -5.33 -25.85
N SER A 31 -4.95 -6.23 -25.77
CA SER A 31 -4.97 -7.32 -24.79
C SER A 31 -5.02 -6.82 -23.34
N THR A 32 -5.95 -7.36 -22.55
CA THR A 32 -6.10 -7.05 -21.12
C THR A 32 -5.07 -7.83 -20.31
N SER A 33 -4.57 -7.24 -19.22
CA SER A 33 -3.70 -7.95 -18.27
C SER A 33 -4.51 -8.57 -17.13
N THR A 34 -3.96 -9.60 -16.50
CA THR A 34 -4.55 -10.28 -15.35
C THR A 34 -3.66 -10.08 -14.13
N ILE A 35 -4.25 -9.64 -13.01
CA ILE A 35 -3.57 -9.57 -11.72
C ILE A 35 -3.33 -10.99 -11.21
N THR A 36 -2.08 -11.32 -10.95
CA THR A 36 -1.66 -12.62 -10.41
C THR A 36 -1.62 -12.61 -8.89
N SER A 37 -1.21 -11.49 -8.28
CA SER A 37 -1.09 -11.38 -6.83
C SER A 37 -1.37 -9.97 -6.35
N VAL A 38 -2.04 -9.86 -5.20
CA VAL A 38 -2.20 -8.61 -4.45
C VAL A 38 -1.81 -8.90 -3.00
N LYS A 39 -0.66 -8.37 -2.57
CA LYS A 39 -0.17 -8.51 -1.20
C LYS A 39 -0.25 -7.17 -0.49
N ALA A 40 -0.92 -7.15 0.65
CA ALA A 40 -0.96 -5.97 1.51
C ALA A 40 0.15 -6.03 2.55
N GLU A 41 0.82 -4.90 2.76
CA GLU A 41 1.85 -4.69 3.78
C GLU A 41 1.48 -3.42 4.57
N ASN A 42 2.32 -2.96 5.51
CA ASN A 42 2.02 -1.78 6.33
C ASN A 42 1.79 -0.54 5.44
N LYS A 43 0.55 -0.02 5.43
CA LYS A 43 0.10 1.14 4.62
C LYS A 43 0.44 1.05 3.11
N THR A 44 0.69 -0.16 2.58
CA THR A 44 1.02 -0.36 1.16
C THR A 44 0.37 -1.62 0.58
N ILE A 45 0.22 -1.66 -0.74
CA ILE A 45 -0.24 -2.84 -1.49
C ILE A 45 0.71 -3.07 -2.67
N LYS A 46 1.33 -4.26 -2.74
CA LYS A 46 2.12 -4.72 -3.87
C LYS A 46 1.25 -5.55 -4.80
N VAL A 47 1.20 -5.15 -6.07
CA VAL A 47 0.42 -5.79 -7.13
C VAL A 47 1.36 -6.41 -8.13
N LYS A 48 1.12 -7.68 -8.51
CA LYS A 48 1.80 -8.38 -9.60
C LYS A 48 0.80 -8.79 -10.68
N TRP A 49 1.22 -8.80 -11.93
CA TRP A 49 0.36 -9.13 -13.07
C TRP A 49 1.09 -9.86 -14.19
N LYS A 50 0.32 -10.48 -15.09
CA LYS A 50 0.86 -11.13 -16.30
C LYS A 50 1.32 -10.07 -17.32
N LYS A 51 2.54 -10.23 -17.84
CA LYS A 51 3.12 -9.40 -18.90
C LYS A 51 2.26 -9.48 -20.17
N ARG A 52 2.12 -8.37 -20.88
CA ARG A 52 1.55 -8.31 -22.23
C ARG A 52 2.52 -7.64 -23.20
N ALA A 53 2.53 -8.11 -24.44
CA ALA A 53 3.30 -7.53 -25.55
C ALA A 53 2.47 -6.47 -26.28
N ASN A 54 3.12 -5.65 -27.10
CA ASN A 54 2.49 -4.67 -28.00
C ASN A 54 1.65 -3.60 -27.29
N ILE A 55 2.07 -3.19 -26.09
CA ILE A 55 1.45 -2.13 -25.28
C ILE A 55 2.51 -1.13 -24.83
N THR A 56 2.08 0.09 -24.51
CA THR A 56 2.98 1.11 -23.93
C THR A 56 3.17 0.86 -22.43
N GLY A 57 2.10 0.49 -21.73
CA GLY A 57 2.19 0.25 -20.29
C GLY A 57 0.88 -0.17 -19.64
N TYR A 58 0.82 0.01 -18.32
CA TYR A 58 -0.31 -0.42 -17.49
C TYR A 58 -0.88 0.72 -16.67
N GLN A 59 -2.16 0.63 -16.36
CA GLN A 59 -2.83 1.48 -15.38
C GLN A 59 -3.47 0.61 -14.32
N ILE A 60 -3.09 0.84 -13.08
CA ILE A 60 -3.60 0.13 -11.90
C ILE A 60 -4.45 1.11 -11.12
N GLN A 61 -5.64 0.69 -10.73
CA GLN A 61 -6.52 1.47 -9.87
C GLN A 61 -6.75 0.71 -8.56
N VAL A 62 -6.69 1.44 -7.45
CA VAL A 62 -7.04 0.92 -6.13
C VAL A 62 -8.05 1.84 -5.46
N ALA A 63 -9.07 1.28 -4.83
CA ALA A 63 -10.12 2.05 -4.15
C ALA A 63 -10.66 1.30 -2.93
N THR A 64 -11.37 2.02 -2.05
CA THR A 64 -12.01 1.41 -0.86
C THR A 64 -13.38 0.80 -1.14
N ASP A 65 -13.92 1.03 -2.34
CA ASP A 65 -15.17 0.46 -2.84
C ASP A 65 -14.96 -0.31 -4.15
N LYS A 66 -15.78 -1.33 -4.39
CA LYS A 66 -15.67 -2.19 -5.59
C LYS A 66 -16.01 -1.45 -6.89
N LYS A 67 -16.74 -0.32 -6.81
CA LYS A 67 -17.12 0.52 -7.95
C LYS A 67 -16.04 1.57 -8.28
N PHE A 68 -14.96 1.64 -7.49
CA PHE A 68 -13.85 2.58 -7.66
C PHE A 68 -14.25 4.07 -7.62
N LYS A 69 -15.25 4.43 -6.80
CA LYS A 69 -15.73 5.81 -6.62
C LYS A 69 -15.20 6.50 -5.36
N LYS A 70 -14.78 5.75 -4.34
CA LYS A 70 -14.34 6.23 -3.03
C LYS A 70 -12.85 5.98 -2.81
N ASN A 71 -12.11 7.05 -2.49
CA ASN A 71 -10.67 7.01 -2.20
C ASN A 71 -9.85 6.32 -3.31
N ALA A 72 -10.24 6.53 -4.57
CA ALA A 72 -9.59 5.91 -5.71
C ALA A 72 -8.20 6.53 -5.94
N LYS A 73 -7.19 5.68 -6.09
CA LYS A 73 -5.84 6.05 -6.50
C LYS A 73 -5.49 5.30 -7.77
N THR A 74 -4.80 5.99 -8.67
CA THR A 74 -4.38 5.45 -9.96
C THR A 74 -2.86 5.50 -10.06
N VAL A 75 -2.25 4.38 -10.44
CA VAL A 75 -0.81 4.27 -10.71
C VAL A 75 -0.61 3.92 -12.18
N VAL A 76 0.18 4.72 -12.88
CA VAL A 76 0.53 4.50 -14.29
C VAL A 76 1.94 3.94 -14.37
N VAL A 77 2.07 2.75 -14.94
CA VAL A 77 3.35 2.11 -15.23
C VAL A 77 3.67 2.37 -16.70
N LYS A 78 4.70 3.17 -16.97
CA LYS A 78 5.11 3.58 -18.33
C LYS A 78 6.01 2.57 -19.06
N LYS A 79 6.34 1.44 -18.42
CA LYS A 79 7.25 0.43 -18.94
C LYS A 79 6.51 -0.88 -19.19
N GLN A 80 6.49 -1.36 -20.44
CA GLN A 80 5.88 -2.64 -20.82
C GLN A 80 6.44 -3.85 -20.03
N LYS A 81 7.76 -3.85 -19.80
CA LYS A 81 8.47 -4.97 -19.16
C LYS A 81 8.20 -5.09 -17.65
N THR A 82 7.71 -4.04 -17.00
CA THR A 82 7.42 -4.06 -15.55
C THR A 82 6.14 -4.84 -15.25
N THR A 83 6.24 -5.79 -14.32
CA THR A 83 5.14 -6.70 -13.92
C THR A 83 4.74 -6.57 -12.45
N THR A 84 5.29 -5.57 -11.75
CA THR A 84 5.03 -5.31 -10.33
C THR A 84 4.97 -3.81 -10.05
N ALA A 85 4.10 -3.40 -9.12
CA ALA A 85 4.06 -2.05 -8.58
C ALA A 85 3.59 -2.06 -7.13
N THR A 86 4.09 -1.09 -6.35
CA THR A 86 3.69 -0.89 -4.95
C THR A 86 2.92 0.41 -4.83
N ILE A 87 1.66 0.33 -4.40
CA ILE A 87 0.86 1.48 -4.05
C ILE A 87 1.09 1.81 -2.58
N LYS A 88 1.60 3.00 -2.30
CA LYS A 88 1.95 3.47 -0.95
C LYS A 88 0.88 4.42 -0.37
N LYS A 89 1.06 4.80 0.89
CA LYS A 89 0.22 5.79 1.61
C LYS A 89 -1.26 5.38 1.66
N LEU A 90 -1.52 4.13 2.00
CA LEU A 90 -2.87 3.58 2.22
C LEU A 90 -3.21 3.59 3.71
N LYS A 91 -4.49 3.54 4.05
CA LYS A 91 -4.92 3.46 5.45
C LYS A 91 -4.81 2.01 5.94
N SER A 92 -4.39 1.84 7.18
CA SER A 92 -4.31 0.52 7.86
C SER A 92 -5.70 -0.04 8.16
N LYS A 93 -5.82 -1.37 8.32
CA LYS A 93 -7.08 -2.08 8.60
C LYS A 93 -8.23 -1.82 7.60
N LYS A 94 -7.93 -1.37 6.38
CA LYS A 94 -8.94 -1.06 5.37
C LYS A 94 -8.91 -2.07 4.23
N LYS A 95 -10.09 -2.45 3.76
CA LYS A 95 -10.26 -3.29 2.57
C LYS A 95 -10.09 -2.42 1.33
N TYR A 96 -9.30 -2.91 0.39
CA TYR A 96 -9.03 -2.27 -0.89
C TYR A 96 -9.35 -3.23 -2.04
N TYR A 97 -9.86 -2.65 -3.12
CA TYR A 97 -10.14 -3.31 -4.39
C TYR A 97 -9.15 -2.82 -5.43
N VAL A 98 -8.59 -3.73 -6.22
CA VAL A 98 -7.56 -3.46 -7.22
C VAL A 98 -8.01 -4.01 -8.57
N ARG A 99 -7.87 -3.19 -9.62
CA ARG A 99 -8.01 -3.61 -11.02
C ARG A 99 -6.86 -3.05 -11.86
N ILE A 100 -6.55 -3.73 -12.96
CA ILE A 100 -5.52 -3.30 -13.91
C ILE A 100 -6.09 -3.26 -15.32
N ARG A 101 -5.59 -2.34 -16.14
CA ARG A 101 -5.77 -2.37 -17.60
C ARG A 101 -4.47 -2.02 -18.29
N THR A 102 -4.35 -2.40 -19.55
CA THR A 102 -3.22 -2.00 -20.41
C THR A 102 -3.58 -0.73 -21.16
N TYR A 103 -2.57 0.00 -21.61
CA TYR A 103 -2.75 1.11 -22.53
C TYR A 103 -1.66 1.12 -23.60
N LYS A 104 -2.03 1.65 -24.77
CA LYS A 104 -1.12 1.91 -25.88
C LYS A 104 -1.29 3.35 -26.33
N ASN A 105 -0.18 4.03 -26.57
CA ASN A 105 -0.18 5.32 -27.25
C ASN A 105 -0.20 5.08 -28.76
N SER A 106 -1.16 5.68 -29.45
CA SER A 106 -1.26 5.67 -30.92
C SER A 106 -1.79 7.04 -31.35
N ASN A 107 -1.10 7.70 -32.28
CA ASN A 107 -1.49 9.01 -32.82
C ASN A 107 -1.84 10.03 -31.73
N ASN A 108 -0.96 10.18 -30.73
CA ASN A 108 -1.13 11.05 -29.56
C ASN A 108 -2.35 10.77 -28.67
N LYS A 109 -3.05 9.66 -28.89
CA LYS A 109 -4.19 9.21 -28.06
C LYS A 109 -3.82 7.97 -27.27
N LYS A 110 -4.33 7.89 -26.04
CA LYS A 110 -4.23 6.69 -25.19
C LYS A 110 -5.43 5.80 -25.44
N ILE A 111 -5.17 4.63 -26.00
CA ILE A 111 -6.17 3.58 -26.17
C ILE A 111 -6.01 2.62 -24.99
N TYR A 112 -7.13 2.32 -24.32
CA TYR A 112 -7.15 1.46 -23.15
C TYR A 112 -7.85 0.15 -23.46
N SER A 113 -7.35 -0.94 -22.87
CA SER A 113 -8.10 -2.19 -22.83
C SER A 113 -9.20 -2.15 -21.75
N PRO A 114 -10.15 -3.09 -21.79
CA PRO A 114 -11.08 -3.32 -20.69
C PRO A 114 -10.37 -3.56 -19.35
N TRP A 115 -11.07 -3.26 -18.26
CA TRP A 115 -10.55 -3.54 -16.92
C TRP A 115 -10.46 -5.04 -16.66
N SER A 116 -9.43 -5.47 -15.94
CA SER A 116 -9.33 -6.83 -15.41
C SER A 116 -10.42 -7.14 -14.40
N LYS A 117 -10.61 -8.44 -14.13
CA LYS A 117 -11.35 -8.88 -12.92
C LYS A 117 -10.75 -8.22 -11.68
N VAL A 118 -11.62 -7.76 -10.78
CA VAL A 118 -11.25 -7.08 -9.54
C VAL A 118 -10.70 -8.10 -8.54
N LYS A 119 -9.58 -7.75 -7.90
CA LYS A 119 -9.04 -8.45 -6.73
C LYS A 119 -9.17 -7.57 -5.50
N SER A 120 -9.20 -8.16 -4.31
CA SER A 120 -9.27 -7.40 -3.06
C SER A 120 -8.27 -7.92 -2.04
N THR A 121 -7.82 -7.02 -1.17
CA THR A 121 -6.99 -7.36 -0.01
C THR A 121 -7.32 -6.39 1.13
N LYS A 122 -6.99 -6.76 2.37
CA LYS A 122 -7.15 -5.90 3.54
C LYS A 122 -5.76 -5.52 4.03
N THR A 123 -5.52 -4.22 4.20
CA THR A 123 -4.28 -3.77 4.85
C THR A 123 -4.27 -4.25 6.29
N PRO A 124 -3.14 -4.79 6.79
CA PRO A 124 -3.05 -5.26 8.16
C PRO A 124 -3.22 -4.09 9.16
N LYS A 125 -3.34 -4.42 10.45
CA LYS A 125 -3.09 -3.44 11.52
C LYS A 125 -1.69 -2.85 11.27
N GLU A 126 -1.54 -1.56 11.53
CA GLU A 126 -0.24 -0.92 11.46
C GLU A 126 0.70 -1.68 12.40
N SER A 127 1.74 -2.30 11.84
CA SER A 127 2.86 -2.76 12.64
C SER A 127 3.69 -1.52 12.99
N LYS A 128 3.74 -1.16 14.29
CA LYS A 128 4.91 -0.43 14.83
C LYS A 128 6.13 -1.27 14.41
N CYS A 129 7.13 -0.60 13.81
CA CYS A 129 8.18 -1.17 12.98
C CYS A 129 8.70 -2.56 13.41
N THR A 130 8.70 -3.50 12.48
CA THR A 130 9.53 -4.73 12.53
C THR A 130 10.54 -4.62 11.41
N LYS A 131 11.45 -3.64 11.49
CA LYS A 131 12.49 -3.42 10.47
C LYS A 131 13.88 -3.89 10.87
N ASP A 132 14.05 -4.48 12.05
CA ASP A 132 15.38 -4.81 12.57
C ASP A 132 15.72 -6.30 12.50
N ASN A 133 15.02 -7.09 11.67
CA ASN A 133 15.20 -8.55 11.68
C ASN A 133 16.13 -9.10 10.58
N ILE A 134 17.13 -8.33 10.16
CA ILE A 134 18.28 -8.85 9.40
C ILE A 134 19.55 -8.07 9.80
N GLN A 135 19.93 -8.16 11.07
CA GLN A 135 21.31 -8.25 11.59
C GLN A 135 21.26 -8.21 13.12
N LYS A 136 21.09 -9.39 13.73
CA LYS A 136 21.14 -9.58 15.17
C LYS A 136 22.62 -9.63 15.60
N GLU A 137 23.27 -8.46 15.63
CA GLU A 137 24.30 -8.25 16.65
C GLU A 137 23.59 -8.17 17.99
N THR A 138 24.20 -8.70 19.05
CA THR A 138 23.62 -8.85 20.39
C THR A 138 23.49 -7.51 21.12
N HIS A 139 22.70 -6.57 20.59
CA HIS A 139 22.37 -5.30 21.25
C HIS A 139 21.04 -5.41 22.02
N CYS A 140 20.92 -4.66 23.12
CA CYS A 140 19.71 -4.51 23.96
C CYS A 140 19.23 -5.79 24.70
N THR A 141 20.16 -6.63 25.16
CA THR A 141 19.86 -7.80 26.04
C THR A 141 19.78 -7.46 27.52
N ASN A 142 20.41 -6.37 27.95
CA ASN A 142 20.38 -5.84 29.31
C ASN A 142 20.33 -4.30 29.29
N ASN A 143 20.14 -3.67 30.45
CA ASN A 143 19.98 -2.21 30.56
C ASN A 143 21.21 -1.40 30.10
N ASN A 144 22.38 -2.04 29.97
CA ASN A 144 23.65 -1.39 29.65
C ASN A 144 23.99 -1.41 28.16
N ASN A 145 23.20 -2.08 27.32
CA ASN A 145 23.49 -2.23 25.89
C ASN A 145 22.42 -1.57 25.02
N HIS A 146 22.01 -0.37 25.40
CA HIS A 146 21.12 0.49 24.63
C HIS A 146 21.93 1.70 24.14
N SER A 147 21.64 2.24 22.94
CA SER A 147 22.28 3.47 22.41
C SER A 147 22.12 4.71 23.30
N ILE A 148 21.34 4.59 24.37
CA ILE A 148 20.79 5.67 25.18
C ILE A 148 20.45 5.12 26.57
N SER A 149 20.44 6.00 27.57
CA SER A 149 20.04 5.68 28.94
C SER A 149 18.54 5.32 29.04
N CYS A 150 18.22 4.45 30.01
CA CYS A 150 16.85 4.05 30.34
C CYS A 150 16.04 5.12 31.11
N GLY A 151 16.59 6.32 31.31
CA GLY A 151 15.91 7.40 32.05
C GLY A 151 15.64 7.08 33.53
N ASN A 152 14.87 7.92 34.19
CA ASN A 152 14.51 7.76 35.60
C ASN A 152 13.35 6.78 35.83
N MET A 153 12.64 6.35 34.77
CA MET A 153 11.68 5.25 34.84
C MET A 153 12.37 3.90 35.09
N LYS A 154 13.68 3.80 34.77
CA LYS A 154 14.53 2.61 34.99
C LYS A 154 13.96 1.31 34.40
N LYS A 155 13.09 1.43 33.39
CA LYS A 155 12.34 0.32 32.80
C LYS A 155 12.17 0.53 31.31
N TRP A 156 12.38 -0.54 30.54
CA TRP A 156 12.10 -0.56 29.10
C TRP A 156 10.75 -1.19 28.82
N PHE A 157 10.03 -0.62 27.85
CA PHE A 157 8.69 -0.98 27.44
C PHE A 157 8.68 -1.42 25.97
N ASN A 158 7.75 -2.29 25.58
CA ASN A 158 7.66 -2.74 24.18
C ASN A 158 6.91 -1.74 23.31
N SER A 159 6.23 -0.77 23.90
CA SER A 159 5.50 0.26 23.16
C SER A 159 5.36 1.54 23.97
N ARG A 160 5.18 2.67 23.27
CA ARG A 160 4.81 3.95 23.90
C ARG A 160 3.55 3.86 24.77
N ASP A 161 2.61 2.99 24.40
CA ASP A 161 1.33 2.85 25.09
C ASP A 161 1.57 2.22 26.47
N GLU A 162 2.50 1.26 26.58
CA GLU A 162 2.94 0.70 27.87
C GLU A 162 3.69 1.71 28.76
N VAL A 163 4.32 2.75 28.19
CA VAL A 163 4.92 3.84 28.98
C VAL A 163 3.82 4.71 29.60
N ASP A 164 2.77 4.99 28.84
CA ASP A 164 1.61 5.77 29.29
C ASP A 164 0.86 5.05 30.41
N ASP A 165 0.58 3.75 30.22
CA ASP A 165 -0.05 2.89 31.22
C ASP A 165 0.77 2.85 32.52
N TYR A 166 2.11 2.81 32.42
CA TYR A 166 2.98 2.80 33.60
C TYR A 166 2.98 4.13 34.35
N TRP A 167 2.96 5.27 33.66
CA TRP A 167 2.83 6.57 34.32
C TRP A 167 1.50 6.70 35.05
N VAL A 168 0.39 6.31 34.41
CA VAL A 168 -0.95 6.29 35.02
C VAL A 168 -0.97 5.37 36.25
N GLN A 169 -0.32 4.20 36.17
CA GLN A 169 -0.21 3.29 37.31
C GLN A 169 0.52 3.96 38.49
N VAL A 170 1.67 4.59 38.25
CA VAL A 170 2.46 5.23 39.32
C VAL A 170 1.71 6.39 39.97
N ASP A 171 1.04 7.24 39.20
CA ASP A 171 0.22 8.33 39.75
C ASP A 171 -0.94 7.78 40.60
N ASN A 172 -1.65 6.76 40.10
CA ASN A 172 -2.73 6.11 40.85
C ASN A 172 -2.24 5.46 42.15
N ASP A 173 -1.05 4.84 42.15
CA ASP A 173 -0.46 4.22 43.34
C ASP A 173 -0.13 5.25 44.43
N TYR A 174 0.37 6.43 44.05
CA TYR A 174 0.58 7.53 45.00
C TYR A 174 -0.72 8.19 45.44
N TYR A 175 -1.67 8.38 44.53
CA TYR A 175 -3.00 8.91 44.85
C TYR A 175 -3.72 8.00 45.87
N LYS A 176 -3.61 6.69 45.70
CA LYS A 176 -4.15 5.72 46.65
C LYS A 176 -3.49 5.82 48.03
N GLN A 177 -2.16 5.92 48.11
CA GLN A 177 -1.46 6.13 49.38
C GLN A 177 -1.92 7.41 50.09
N TYR A 178 -2.22 8.47 49.35
CA TYR A 178 -2.79 9.69 49.91
C TYR A 178 -4.21 9.46 50.46
N LEU A 179 -5.09 8.80 49.69
CA LEU A 179 -6.45 8.47 50.14
C LEU A 179 -6.45 7.57 51.39
N ASP A 180 -5.51 6.64 51.46
CA ASP A 180 -5.31 5.73 52.60
C ASP A 180 -4.64 6.43 53.80
N GLY A 181 -4.29 7.72 53.69
CA GLY A 181 -3.65 8.51 54.75
C GLY A 181 -2.20 8.13 55.03
N ILE A 182 -1.56 7.34 54.16
CA ILE A 182 -0.18 6.88 54.30
C ILE A 182 0.81 8.01 54.02
N ILE A 183 0.47 8.86 53.05
CA ILE A 183 1.25 10.06 52.71
C ILE A 183 0.38 11.30 52.80
N THR A 184 1.01 12.42 53.13
CA THR A 184 0.36 13.73 53.11
C THR A 184 0.08 14.19 51.68
N PHE A 185 -0.83 15.16 51.53
CA PHE A 185 -1.08 15.80 50.24
C PHE A 185 0.19 16.47 49.66
N GLU A 186 1.01 17.09 50.51
CA GLU A 186 2.28 17.69 50.10
C GLU A 186 3.27 16.62 49.59
N GLU A 187 3.36 15.48 50.27
CA GLU A 187 4.17 14.35 49.79
C GLU A 187 3.66 13.76 48.49
N TYR A 188 2.33 13.63 48.32
CA TYR A 188 1.74 13.19 47.06
C TYR A 188 2.17 14.11 45.90
N HIS A 189 2.10 15.42 46.09
CA HIS A 189 2.46 16.38 45.04
C HIS A 189 3.95 16.35 44.68
N LYS A 190 4.82 16.01 45.64
CA LYS A 190 6.28 15.85 45.41
C LYS A 190 6.66 14.49 44.82
N LYS A 191 5.98 13.41 45.23
CA LYS A 191 6.31 12.03 44.85
C LYS A 191 5.60 11.59 43.57
N SER A 192 4.38 12.07 43.31
CA SER A 192 3.65 11.71 42.10
C SER A 192 4.16 12.49 40.89
N PRO A 193 4.42 11.81 39.76
CA PRO A 193 4.87 12.49 38.55
C PRO A 193 3.74 13.29 37.88
N GLY A 194 3.89 14.62 37.80
CA GLY A 194 2.98 15.52 37.07
C GLY A 194 2.97 15.35 35.54
N GLY A 195 3.89 14.54 35.01
CA GLY A 195 3.90 14.11 33.62
C GLY A 195 5.09 13.23 33.28
N TYR A 196 5.32 13.00 31.99
CA TYR A 196 6.49 12.29 31.51
C TYR A 196 6.92 12.73 30.11
N GLU A 197 8.14 12.40 29.77
CA GLU A 197 8.63 12.37 28.39
C GLU A 197 9.14 10.96 28.07
N CYS A 198 8.99 10.54 26.83
CA CYS A 198 9.36 9.19 26.41
C CYS A 198 10.08 9.21 25.07
N TRP A 199 11.00 8.27 24.89
CA TRP A 199 11.74 8.07 23.66
C TRP A 199 11.96 6.58 23.40
N SER A 200 12.29 6.23 22.17
CA SER A 200 12.56 4.84 21.77
C SER A 200 14.05 4.63 21.50
N CYS A 201 14.58 3.48 21.88
CA CYS A 201 15.89 3.01 21.46
C CYS A 201 15.90 2.81 19.95
N SER A 202 16.87 3.42 19.28
CA SER A 202 17.04 3.35 17.83
C SER A 202 17.33 1.93 17.32
N TYR A 203 17.93 1.08 18.15
CA TYR A 203 18.34 -0.26 17.76
C TYR A 203 17.24 -1.32 17.92
N CYS A 204 16.54 -1.32 19.06
CA CYS A 204 15.54 -2.37 19.35
C CYS A 204 14.08 -1.88 19.32
N GLY A 205 13.85 -0.57 19.16
CA GLY A 205 12.52 0.02 19.15
C GLY A 205 11.78 0.01 20.51
N LYS A 206 12.39 -0.53 21.57
CA LYS A 206 11.86 -0.45 22.95
C LYS A 206 11.81 1.00 23.42
N TRP A 207 10.82 1.30 24.23
CA TRP A 207 10.55 2.63 24.76
C TRP A 207 11.03 2.76 26.19
N THR A 208 11.39 3.97 26.60
CA THR A 208 11.63 4.36 27.99
C THR A 208 11.35 5.85 28.15
N GLY A 209 11.54 6.40 29.34
CA GLY A 209 11.30 7.81 29.59
C GLY A 209 11.81 8.33 30.92
N ASN A 210 11.52 9.62 31.11
CA ASN A 210 11.65 10.30 32.39
C ASN A 210 10.27 10.74 32.87
N PHE A 211 9.97 10.43 34.12
CA PHE A 211 8.97 11.14 34.91
C PHE A 211 9.39 12.59 35.09
N LYS A 212 8.40 13.48 34.99
CA LYS A 212 8.50 14.90 35.30
C LYS A 212 7.77 15.14 36.61
N TYR A 213 8.47 15.75 37.54
CA TYR A 213 7.94 16.16 38.85
C TYR A 213 7.86 17.68 38.85
N ASN A 214 6.86 18.20 39.56
CA ASN A 214 6.68 19.64 39.74
C ASN A 214 7.48 20.15 40.93
#